data_AF-A0A833GA78-F1
#
_entry.id   AF-A0A833GA78-F1
#
_cell.length_a   1.000
_cell.length_b   1.000
_cell.length_c   1.000
_cell.angle_alpha   90.00
_cell.angle_beta   90.00
_cell.angle_gamma   90.00
#
_symmetry.space_group_name_H-M   'P 1'
#
loop_
_entity.id
_entity.type
_entity.pdbx_description
1 polymer ?
#
loop_
_entity_poly.entity_id
_entity_poly.type
_entity_poly.pdbx_seq_one_letter_code
_entity_poly.pdbx_strand_id
1 'polypeptide(L)'
;MSKVAEFSGIKEFIFSAPLYAKFKLASDLEDVKRLYSRTKTKIDAHCPYCHRASTFVLHGGHIPAGDPWNNVSERISFDSFSVECARNERHKLFFWFLISRLVIEKIGQHPSLADIANDESGAYRTILSKQDGSEFHRAIGLAAHGVGIGSYVYLRRIFERLISKRFDESKHAESWKIEDFEPLRMDEKIDFLKNHLPTFLVEHKRIYGILSLGVRELEEEECIGFLTS
;
A
#
# COMPACT_ATOMS: atom_id res chain seq x y z
N MET A 1 -11.13 -11.60 14.25
CA MET A 1 -9.75 -12.00 14.63
C MET A 1 -8.95 -12.09 13.34
N SER A 2 -7.79 -11.43 13.23
CA SER A 2 -6.98 -11.51 12.01
C SER A 2 -6.59 -12.96 11.73
N LYS A 3 -6.83 -13.44 10.50
CA LYS A 3 -6.39 -14.76 10.06
C LYS A 3 -4.87 -14.85 10.16
N VAL A 4 -4.33 -15.95 10.68
CA VAL A 4 -2.88 -16.17 10.74
C VAL A 4 -2.46 -16.76 9.40
N ALA A 5 -1.61 -16.05 8.66
CA ALA A 5 -1.04 -16.49 7.38
C ALA A 5 0.28 -17.26 7.61
N GLU A 6 0.77 -17.99 6.61
CA GLU A 6 2.12 -18.56 6.66
C GLU A 6 3.16 -17.47 6.39
N PHE A 7 4.29 -17.49 7.10
CA PHE A 7 5.37 -16.53 6.87
C PHE A 7 6.07 -16.82 5.54
N SER A 8 5.94 -15.91 4.59
CA SER A 8 6.48 -16.01 3.22
C SER A 8 7.86 -15.38 3.05
N GLY A 9 8.30 -14.58 4.03
CA GLY A 9 9.64 -13.99 4.06
C GLY A 9 9.68 -12.56 4.60
N ILE A 10 10.90 -12.13 4.93
CA ILE A 10 11.13 -10.84 5.58
C ILE A 10 10.77 -9.63 4.70
N LYS A 11 10.94 -9.74 3.38
CA LYS A 11 10.61 -8.64 2.46
C LYS A 11 9.11 -8.32 2.51
N GLU A 12 8.26 -9.34 2.41
CA GLU A 12 6.80 -9.16 2.45
C GLU A 12 6.36 -8.61 3.81
N PHE A 13 6.89 -9.17 4.90
CA PHE A 13 6.61 -8.69 6.26
C PHE A 13 6.93 -7.19 6.45
N ILE A 14 8.05 -6.73 5.91
CA ILE A 14 8.51 -5.34 6.04
C ILE A 14 7.75 -4.39 5.13
N PHE A 15 7.70 -4.71 3.83
CA PHE A 15 7.32 -3.77 2.79
C PHE A 15 5.85 -3.90 2.33
N SER A 16 5.16 -4.97 2.72
CA SER A 16 3.80 -5.26 2.24
C SER A 16 2.81 -5.53 3.37
N ALA A 17 3.23 -6.19 4.46
CA ALA A 17 2.31 -6.55 5.53
C ALA A 17 1.80 -5.32 6.31
N PRO A 18 0.48 -5.24 6.58
CA PRO A 18 -0.10 -4.20 7.42
C PRO A 18 0.25 -4.40 8.90
N LEU A 19 0.00 -3.35 9.68
CA LEU A 19 0.02 -3.45 11.14
C LEU A 19 -1.00 -4.50 11.61
N TYR A 20 -0.61 -5.23 12.66
CA TYR A 20 -1.28 -6.35 13.30
C TYR A 20 -1.49 -7.59 12.42
N ALA A 21 -0.89 -7.62 11.22
CA ALA A 21 -0.80 -8.85 10.44
C ALA A 21 -0.01 -9.90 11.21
N LYS A 22 -0.53 -11.14 11.23
CA LYS A 22 0.03 -12.27 11.97
C LYS A 22 0.49 -13.34 11.00
N PHE A 23 1.74 -13.77 11.16
CA PHE A 23 2.34 -14.80 10.34
C PHE A 23 2.88 -15.92 11.21
N LYS A 24 2.57 -17.16 10.85
CA LYS A 24 3.10 -18.35 11.47
C LYS A 24 4.52 -18.59 10.93
N LEU A 25 5.46 -18.70 11.85
CA LEU A 25 6.87 -18.99 11.58
C LEU A 25 7.06 -20.50 11.43
N ALA A 26 7.95 -20.88 10.52
CA ALA A 26 8.35 -22.27 10.37
C ALA A 26 9.03 -22.79 11.64
N SER A 27 8.84 -24.08 11.91
CA SER A 27 9.39 -24.76 13.10
C SER A 27 10.92 -24.93 13.05
N ASP A 28 11.55 -24.80 11.87
CA ASP A 28 13.01 -24.79 11.71
C ASP A 28 13.67 -23.47 12.17
N LEU A 29 12.85 -22.45 12.41
CA LEU A 29 13.22 -21.11 12.88
C LEU A 29 14.22 -20.40 11.97
N GLU A 30 14.33 -20.77 10.70
CA GLU A 30 15.39 -20.24 9.85
C GLU A 30 15.19 -18.75 9.55
N ASP A 31 13.96 -18.33 9.29
CA ASP A 31 13.62 -16.91 9.09
C ASP A 31 13.80 -16.07 10.35
N VAL A 32 13.49 -16.65 11.52
CA VAL A 32 13.76 -16.00 12.80
C VAL A 32 15.26 -15.86 13.00
N LYS A 33 16.06 -16.90 12.73
CA LYS A 33 17.51 -16.78 12.83
C LYS A 33 18.07 -15.71 11.88
N ARG A 34 17.51 -15.55 10.68
CA ARG A 34 17.89 -14.50 9.72
C ARG A 34 17.55 -13.10 10.19
N LEU A 35 16.41 -12.92 10.87
CA LEU A 35 16.00 -11.64 11.48
C LEU A 35 17.02 -11.12 12.50
N TYR A 36 17.67 -12.02 13.21
CA TYR A 36 18.59 -11.73 14.30
C TYR A 36 20.06 -12.04 13.95
N SER A 37 20.32 -12.48 12.72
CA SER A 37 21.66 -12.80 12.26
C SER A 37 22.50 -11.53 12.14
N ARG A 38 23.79 -11.65 12.48
CA ARG A 38 24.78 -10.59 12.22
C ARG A 38 25.10 -10.42 10.74
N THR A 39 24.63 -11.33 9.89
CA THR A 39 24.78 -11.21 8.43
C THR A 39 23.84 -10.14 7.90
N LYS A 40 24.40 -9.15 7.21
CA LYS A 40 23.68 -8.06 6.55
C LYS A 40 22.79 -8.59 5.42
N THR A 41 21.56 -8.98 5.73
CA THR A 41 20.56 -9.35 4.72
C THR A 41 20.25 -8.14 3.84
N LYS A 42 20.31 -8.31 2.52
CA LYS A 42 19.99 -7.26 1.54
C LYS A 42 18.59 -7.50 0.99
N ILE A 43 17.80 -6.43 0.88
CA ILE A 43 16.42 -6.46 0.41
C ILE A 43 16.22 -5.33 -0.58
N ASP A 44 15.81 -5.63 -1.80
CA ASP A 44 15.47 -4.60 -2.78
C ASP A 44 14.02 -4.14 -2.64
N ALA A 45 13.82 -2.83 -2.49
CA ALA A 45 12.52 -2.19 -2.31
C ALA A 45 12.56 -0.68 -2.63
N HIS A 46 11.40 -0.05 -2.70
CA HIS A 46 11.29 1.40 -2.81
C HIS A 46 11.85 2.10 -1.57
N CYS A 47 12.69 3.13 -1.77
CA CYS A 47 13.10 4.00 -0.67
C CYS A 47 12.22 5.26 -0.62
N PRO A 48 11.39 5.46 0.42
CA PRO A 48 10.46 6.60 0.51
C PRO A 48 11.16 7.96 0.54
N TYR A 49 12.41 8.00 0.98
CA TYR A 49 13.20 9.23 1.06
C TYR A 49 13.98 9.52 -0.23
N CYS A 50 14.41 8.48 -0.95
CA CYS A 50 15.05 8.64 -2.26
C CYS A 50 14.03 8.84 -3.38
N HIS A 51 12.78 8.39 -3.18
CA HIS A 51 11.73 8.30 -4.19
C HIS A 51 12.10 7.41 -5.39
N ARG A 52 12.79 6.29 -5.14
CA ARG A 52 13.20 5.30 -6.15
C ARG A 52 13.57 3.95 -5.53
N ALA A 53 13.50 2.89 -6.32
CA ALA A 53 13.95 1.55 -5.97
C ALA A 53 15.42 1.56 -5.51
N SER A 54 15.72 0.93 -4.38
CA SER A 54 17.04 0.85 -3.76
C SER A 54 17.22 -0.49 -3.05
N THR A 55 18.47 -0.83 -2.73
CA THR A 55 18.78 -1.93 -1.82
C THR A 55 18.79 -1.42 -0.39
N PHE A 56 18.14 -2.15 0.50
CA PHE A 56 18.15 -1.95 1.94
C PHE A 56 19.00 -3.03 2.62
N VAL A 57 19.72 -2.63 3.66
CA VAL A 57 20.48 -3.53 4.51
C VAL A 57 19.73 -3.70 5.83
N LEU A 58 19.41 -4.95 6.18
CA LEU A 58 18.76 -5.28 7.45
C LEU A 58 19.75 -5.18 8.61
N HIS A 59 19.35 -4.42 9.61
CA HIS A 59 19.95 -4.34 10.93
C HIS A 59 18.97 -4.95 11.92
N GLY A 60 19.15 -6.25 12.16
CA GLY A 60 18.33 -7.06 13.06
C GLY A 60 18.42 -6.65 14.53
N GLY A 61 17.46 -7.11 15.32
CA GLY A 61 17.43 -6.95 16.77
C GLY A 61 18.65 -7.59 17.43
N HIS A 62 19.11 -7.00 18.53
CA HIS A 62 20.22 -7.55 19.28
C HIS A 62 19.71 -8.74 20.10
N ILE A 63 20.13 -9.97 19.77
CA ILE A 63 19.92 -11.09 20.69
C ILE A 63 20.67 -10.73 21.98
N PRO A 64 20.01 -10.71 23.15
CA PRO A 64 20.72 -10.56 24.42
C PRO A 64 21.77 -11.67 24.52
N ALA A 65 23.01 -11.31 24.83
CA ALA A 65 24.07 -12.29 24.96
C ALA A 65 23.68 -13.36 25.99
N GLY A 66 23.60 -14.62 25.56
CA GLY A 66 23.28 -15.75 26.44
C GLY A 66 21.84 -16.24 26.42
N ASP A 67 20.97 -15.77 25.52
CA ASP A 67 19.66 -16.37 25.26
C ASP A 67 19.82 -17.47 24.18
N PRO A 68 20.00 -18.75 24.54
CA PRO A 68 19.96 -19.80 23.55
C PRO A 68 18.55 -19.80 22.96
N TRP A 69 18.40 -20.03 21.66
CA TRP A 69 17.11 -20.20 20.98
C TRP A 69 16.29 -21.42 21.49
N ASN A 70 16.55 -21.87 22.71
CA ASN A 70 15.77 -22.84 23.45
C ASN A 70 14.43 -22.19 23.80
N ASN A 71 13.34 -22.92 23.56
CA ASN A 71 11.96 -22.48 23.84
C ASN A 71 11.43 -21.31 22.99
N VAL A 72 11.95 -21.10 21.78
CA VAL A 72 11.38 -20.10 20.82
C VAL A 72 9.91 -20.38 20.52
N SER A 73 9.50 -21.65 20.60
CA SER A 73 8.10 -22.07 20.47
C SER A 73 7.17 -21.56 21.58
N GLU A 74 7.72 -21.14 22.72
CA GLU A 74 6.98 -20.62 23.87
C GLU A 74 7.29 -19.16 24.17
N ARG A 75 8.25 -18.57 23.42
CA ARG A 75 8.69 -17.19 23.60
C ARG A 75 7.54 -16.21 23.34
N ILE A 76 7.42 -15.24 24.25
CA ILE A 76 6.62 -14.03 24.08
C ILE A 76 7.57 -12.85 24.26
N SER A 77 7.82 -12.10 23.20
CA SER A 77 8.74 -10.95 23.25
C SER A 77 8.35 -9.85 22.28
N PHE A 78 8.56 -8.62 22.73
CA PHE A 78 8.51 -7.42 21.91
C PHE A 78 9.91 -7.10 21.39
N ASP A 79 10.02 -6.79 20.10
CA ASP A 79 11.31 -6.54 19.48
C ASP A 79 11.19 -5.57 18.29
N SER A 80 12.34 -5.15 17.76
CA SER A 80 12.42 -4.23 16.64
C SER A 80 13.63 -4.49 15.75
N PHE A 81 13.51 -4.18 14.47
CA PHE A 81 14.65 -4.11 13.56
C PHE A 81 14.57 -2.82 12.75
N SER A 82 15.69 -2.46 12.14
CA SER A 82 15.74 -1.35 11.19
C SER A 82 16.34 -1.81 9.87
N VAL A 83 15.98 -1.13 8.80
CA VAL A 83 16.65 -1.30 7.50
C VAL A 83 17.21 0.03 7.05
N GLU A 84 18.40 0.00 6.47
CA GLU A 84 19.13 1.18 6.04
C GLU A 84 19.32 1.17 4.52
N CYS A 85 19.02 2.30 3.87
CA CYS A 85 19.17 2.42 2.42
C CYS A 85 20.66 2.45 2.03
N ALA A 86 21.09 1.54 1.15
CA ALA A 86 22.47 1.46 0.68
C ALA A 86 22.97 2.72 -0.06
N ARG A 87 22.05 3.63 -0.47
CA ARG A 87 22.39 4.90 -1.13
C ARG A 87 22.60 6.05 -0.16
N ASN A 88 22.01 5.98 1.03
CA ASN A 88 22.12 7.02 2.05
C ASN A 88 21.78 6.43 3.42
N GLU A 89 22.80 6.35 4.27
CA GLU A 89 22.72 5.77 5.62
C GLU A 89 21.75 6.54 6.54
N ARG A 90 21.38 7.78 6.19
CA ARG A 90 20.36 8.55 6.93
C ARG A 90 18.93 8.07 6.66
N HIS A 91 18.70 7.33 5.58
CA HIS A 91 17.38 6.82 5.22
C HIS A 91 17.13 5.49 5.91
N LYS A 92 16.49 5.54 7.08
CA LYS A 92 16.22 4.38 7.92
C LYS A 92 14.71 4.13 8.03
N LEU A 93 14.32 2.87 7.91
CA LEU A 93 12.96 2.43 8.21
C LEU A 93 13.03 1.55 9.46
N PHE A 94 12.07 1.72 10.36
CA PHE A 94 11.99 1.06 11.66
C PHE A 94 10.71 0.24 11.74
N PHE A 95 10.80 -0.93 12.35
CA PHE A 95 9.69 -1.85 12.51
C PHE A 95 9.70 -2.46 13.91
N TRP A 96 8.52 -2.62 14.48
CA TRP A 96 8.30 -3.26 15.77
C TRP A 96 7.38 -4.45 15.60
N PHE A 97 7.68 -5.53 16.30
CA PHE A 97 6.95 -6.77 16.20
C PHE A 97 6.84 -7.49 17.54
N LEU A 98 5.76 -8.26 17.67
CA LEU A 98 5.52 -9.19 18.77
C LEU A 98 5.75 -10.60 18.24
N ILE A 99 6.64 -11.35 18.88
CA ILE A 99 6.73 -12.80 18.69
C ILE A 99 5.98 -13.45 19.84
N SER A 100 5.03 -14.32 19.53
CA SER A 100 4.30 -15.13 20.51
C SER A 100 4.04 -16.51 19.93
N ARG A 101 4.62 -17.56 20.54
CA ARG A 101 4.37 -18.96 20.17
C ARG A 101 4.49 -19.27 18.66
N LEU A 102 5.64 -18.94 18.07
CA LEU A 102 5.91 -19.05 16.62
C LEU A 102 4.99 -18.20 15.73
N VAL A 103 4.34 -17.18 16.27
CA VAL A 103 3.63 -16.18 15.46
C VAL A 103 4.37 -14.87 15.58
N ILE A 104 4.72 -14.27 14.43
CA ILE A 104 5.21 -12.90 14.36
C ILE A 104 4.07 -11.97 13.97
N GLU A 105 3.89 -10.90 14.73
CA GLU A 105 2.88 -9.88 14.52
C GLU A 105 3.54 -8.52 14.36
N LYS A 106 3.24 -7.79 13.28
CA LYS A 106 3.79 -6.45 13.03
C LYS A 106 3.03 -5.40 13.83
N ILE A 107 3.58 -4.92 14.95
CA ILE A 107 2.85 -4.00 15.85
C ILE A 107 3.18 -2.53 15.64
N GLY A 108 4.20 -2.21 14.85
CA GLY A 108 4.56 -0.82 14.56
C GLY A 108 5.50 -0.67 13.36
N GLN A 109 5.50 0.51 12.76
CA GLN A 109 6.49 0.89 11.75
C GLN A 109 6.64 2.41 11.60
N HIS A 110 7.80 2.84 11.12
CA HIS A 110 8.04 4.19 10.63
C HIS A 110 9.03 4.16 9.45
N PRO A 111 8.75 4.82 8.31
CA PRO A 111 7.52 5.50 7.91
C PRO A 111 6.27 4.60 7.78
N SER A 112 5.14 5.17 7.37
CA SER A 112 3.89 4.43 7.19
C SER A 112 4.02 3.37 6.08
N LEU A 113 3.13 2.37 6.07
CA LEU A 113 3.17 1.34 5.02
C LEU A 113 2.96 1.96 3.65
N ALA A 114 2.07 2.94 3.57
CA ALA A 114 1.80 3.64 2.33
C ALA A 114 3.04 4.42 1.81
N ASP A 115 3.92 4.90 2.69
CA ASP A 115 5.18 5.54 2.29
C ASP A 115 6.15 4.51 1.71
N ILE A 116 6.19 3.32 2.32
CA ILE A 116 7.16 2.26 2.05
C ILE A 116 6.76 1.39 0.85
N ALA A 117 5.47 1.08 0.69
CA ALA A 117 4.90 0.28 -0.41
C ALA A 117 4.93 1.01 -1.78
N ASN A 118 5.56 2.18 -1.84
CA ASN A 118 5.39 3.16 -2.90
C ASN A 118 6.26 2.92 -4.15
N ASP A 119 6.52 1.65 -4.53
CA ASP A 119 7.28 1.35 -5.75
C ASP A 119 6.43 1.49 -7.02
N GLU A 120 5.17 1.02 -7.00
CA GLU A 120 4.30 1.02 -8.18
C GLU A 120 3.55 2.35 -8.39
N SER A 121 3.33 3.12 -7.33
CA SER A 121 2.61 4.41 -7.43
C SER A 121 3.49 5.58 -7.86
N GLY A 122 4.81 5.40 -7.94
CA GLY A 122 5.76 6.44 -8.34
C GLY A 122 5.46 7.02 -9.72
N ALA A 123 5.06 6.15 -10.67
CA ALA A 123 4.63 6.56 -12.01
C ALA A 123 3.34 7.39 -12.00
N TYR A 124 2.41 7.09 -11.09
CA TYR A 124 1.16 7.84 -10.98
C TYR A 124 1.36 9.16 -10.24
N ARG A 125 2.26 9.25 -9.25
CA ARG A 125 2.56 10.49 -8.52
C ARG A 125 3.10 11.61 -9.39
N THR A 126 3.81 11.29 -10.48
CA THR A 126 4.29 12.31 -11.43
C THR A 126 3.18 12.87 -12.31
N ILE A 127 2.07 12.15 -12.45
CA ILE A 127 0.94 12.51 -13.33
C ILE A 127 -0.21 13.12 -12.52
N LEU A 128 -0.42 12.64 -11.29
CA LEU A 128 -1.47 13.10 -10.40
C LEU A 128 -1.12 14.44 -9.72
N SER A 129 -2.14 15.22 -9.41
CA SER A 129 -1.97 16.41 -8.56
C SER A 129 -1.49 16.00 -7.16
N LYS A 130 -0.90 16.93 -6.40
CA LYS A 130 -0.48 16.67 -5.01
C LYS A 130 -1.63 16.14 -4.15
N GLN A 131 -2.85 16.66 -4.36
CA GLN A 131 -4.04 16.23 -3.63
C GLN A 131 -4.45 14.81 -4.04
N ASP A 132 -4.50 14.53 -5.34
CA ASP A 132 -4.90 13.20 -5.83
C ASP A 132 -3.88 12.13 -5.48
N GLY A 133 -2.58 12.45 -5.54
CA GLY A 133 -1.52 11.55 -5.10
C GLY A 133 -1.61 11.22 -3.62
N SER A 134 -1.96 12.20 -2.76
CA SER A 134 -2.18 11.95 -1.34
C SER A 134 -3.41 11.07 -1.09
N GLU A 135 -4.49 11.26 -1.84
CA GLU A 135 -5.70 10.45 -1.69
C GLU A 135 -5.51 9.03 -2.24
N PHE A 136 -4.77 8.89 -3.34
CA PHE A 136 -4.44 7.59 -3.91
C PHE A 136 -3.61 6.77 -2.92
N HIS A 137 -2.65 7.42 -2.27
CA HIS A 137 -1.86 6.82 -1.21
C HIS A 137 -2.70 6.40 0.01
N ARG A 138 -3.70 7.19 0.40
CA ARG A 138 -4.66 6.78 1.46
C ARG A 138 -5.48 5.58 1.03
N ALA A 139 -5.92 5.52 -0.22
CA ALA A 139 -6.66 4.38 -0.77
C ALA A 139 -5.83 3.09 -0.66
N ILE A 140 -4.57 3.12 -1.10
CA ILE A 140 -3.62 2.01 -0.98
C ILE A 140 -3.45 1.59 0.49
N GLY A 141 -3.24 2.56 1.39
CA GLY A 141 -3.08 2.28 2.82
C GLY A 141 -4.31 1.59 3.42
N LEU A 142 -5.51 2.09 3.11
CA LEU A 142 -6.77 1.51 3.58
C LEU A 142 -6.97 0.10 3.06
N ALA A 143 -6.72 -0.14 1.77
CA ALA A 143 -6.77 -1.46 1.18
C ALA A 143 -5.82 -2.43 1.88
N ALA A 144 -4.57 -2.00 2.13
CA ALA A 144 -3.59 -2.80 2.84
C ALA A 144 -4.04 -3.16 4.27
N HIS A 145 -4.82 -2.30 4.93
CA HIS A 145 -5.38 -2.54 6.26
C HIS A 145 -6.75 -3.26 6.25
N GLY A 146 -7.17 -3.81 5.11
CA GLY A 146 -8.44 -4.53 4.99
C GLY A 146 -9.67 -3.63 4.99
N VAL A 147 -9.50 -2.33 4.73
CA VAL A 147 -10.58 -1.34 4.61
C VAL A 147 -10.78 -1.01 3.13
N GLY A 148 -11.44 -1.92 2.41
CA GLY A 148 -11.73 -1.82 0.99
C GLY A 148 -12.74 -0.72 0.64
N ILE A 149 -13.84 -0.60 1.37
CA ILE A 149 -14.86 0.45 1.14
C ILE A 149 -14.22 1.83 1.26
N GLY A 150 -13.40 2.02 2.30
CA GLY A 150 -12.63 3.25 2.49
C GLY A 150 -11.69 3.56 1.32
N SER A 151 -11.02 2.54 0.76
CA SER A 151 -10.20 2.70 -0.45
C SER A 151 -11.03 3.19 -1.64
N TYR A 152 -12.20 2.58 -1.86
CA TYR A 152 -13.13 2.95 -2.95
C TYR A 152 -13.61 4.39 -2.87
N VAL A 153 -13.86 4.92 -1.67
CA VAL A 153 -14.23 6.34 -1.47
C VAL A 153 -13.15 7.27 -2.02
N TYR A 154 -11.88 7.02 -1.71
CA TYR A 154 -10.77 7.84 -2.20
C TYR A 154 -10.58 7.69 -3.71
N LEU A 155 -10.61 6.47 -4.24
CA LEU A 155 -10.50 6.20 -5.68
C LEU A 155 -11.61 6.90 -6.47
N ARG A 156 -12.85 6.83 -5.98
CA ARG A 156 -14.00 7.53 -6.58
C ARG A 156 -13.78 9.05 -6.61
N ARG A 157 -13.33 9.65 -5.49
CA ARG A 157 -13.06 11.10 -5.41
C ARG A 157 -11.96 11.56 -6.35
N ILE A 158 -10.94 10.72 -6.58
CA ILE A 158 -9.87 11.00 -7.55
C ILE A 158 -10.45 10.94 -8.96
N PHE A 159 -11.19 9.88 -9.29
CA PHE A 159 -11.81 9.69 -10.60
C PHE A 159 -12.70 10.88 -10.98
N GLU A 160 -13.61 11.28 -10.10
CA GLU A 160 -14.54 12.40 -10.33
C GLU A 160 -13.78 13.72 -10.58
N ARG A 161 -12.72 13.98 -9.80
CA ARG A 161 -11.89 15.18 -10.00
C ARG A 161 -11.11 15.17 -11.30
N LEU A 162 -10.60 14.01 -11.72
CA LEU A 162 -9.90 13.89 -13.01
C LEU A 162 -10.84 14.20 -14.18
N ILE A 163 -12.08 13.71 -14.13
CA ILE A 163 -13.10 13.99 -15.14
C ILE A 163 -13.45 15.48 -15.18
N SER A 164 -13.76 16.08 -14.02
CA SER A 164 -14.06 17.52 -13.94
C SER A 164 -12.89 18.38 -14.40
N LYS A 165 -11.65 18.02 -14.02
CA LYS A 165 -10.45 18.74 -14.46
C LYS A 165 -10.28 18.67 -15.98
N ARG A 166 -10.54 17.52 -16.61
CA ARG A 166 -10.42 17.38 -18.06
C ARG A 166 -11.45 18.23 -18.80
N PHE A 167 -12.67 18.34 -18.25
CA PHE A 167 -13.67 19.28 -18.75
C PHE A 167 -13.17 20.72 -18.64
N ASP A 168 -12.66 21.14 -17.48
CA ASP A 168 -12.14 22.49 -17.26
C ASP A 168 -10.98 22.86 -18.20
N GLU A 169 -10.11 21.89 -18.52
CA GLU A 169 -9.01 22.08 -19.47
C GLU A 169 -9.49 22.22 -20.92
N SER A 170 -10.63 21.63 -21.27
CA SER A 170 -11.12 21.57 -22.67
C SER A 170 -12.22 22.58 -22.98
N LYS A 171 -12.98 23.03 -21.97
CA LYS A 171 -14.20 23.85 -22.14
C LYS A 171 -13.99 25.14 -22.94
N HIS A 172 -12.84 25.80 -22.81
CA HIS A 172 -12.56 27.04 -23.52
C HIS A 172 -12.25 26.81 -25.00
N ALA A 173 -11.53 25.73 -25.33
CA ALA A 173 -11.19 25.38 -26.70
C ALA A 173 -12.44 24.92 -27.49
N GLU A 174 -13.30 24.15 -26.83
CA GLU A 174 -14.51 23.58 -27.43
C GLU A 174 -15.75 24.47 -27.26
N SER A 175 -15.61 25.63 -26.59
CA SER A 175 -16.72 26.55 -26.26
C SER A 175 -17.87 25.89 -25.49
N TRP A 176 -17.57 24.93 -24.62
CA TRP A 176 -18.54 24.25 -23.77
C TRP A 176 -18.97 25.11 -22.58
N LYS A 177 -20.23 24.99 -22.21
CA LYS A 177 -20.80 25.64 -21.03
C LYS A 177 -20.89 24.67 -19.87
N ILE A 178 -20.77 25.19 -18.66
CA ILE A 178 -20.78 24.35 -17.45
C ILE A 178 -22.16 23.72 -17.21
N GLU A 179 -23.22 24.43 -17.62
CA GLU A 179 -24.61 24.00 -17.49
C GLU A 179 -24.93 22.77 -18.35
N ASP A 180 -24.18 22.56 -19.43
CA ASP A 180 -24.33 21.39 -20.30
C ASP A 180 -23.62 20.15 -19.74
N PHE A 181 -22.72 20.33 -18.76
CA PHE A 181 -21.87 19.26 -18.23
C PHE A 181 -22.20 18.88 -16.79
N GLU A 182 -22.44 19.84 -15.89
CA GLU A 182 -22.69 19.60 -14.47
C GLU A 182 -23.83 18.59 -14.19
N PRO A 183 -25.02 18.69 -14.83
CA PRO A 183 -26.16 17.82 -14.52
C PRO A 183 -25.98 16.38 -15.02
N LEU A 184 -25.01 16.14 -15.90
CA LEU A 184 -24.76 14.82 -16.47
C LEU A 184 -24.30 13.83 -15.40
N ARG A 185 -24.76 12.59 -15.54
CA ARG A 185 -24.24 11.44 -14.80
C ARG A 185 -22.83 11.12 -15.26
N MET A 186 -22.09 10.34 -14.48
CA MET A 186 -20.66 10.14 -14.73
C MET A 186 -20.38 9.41 -16.06
N ASP A 187 -21.22 8.45 -16.43
CA ASP A 187 -21.17 7.79 -17.74
C ASP A 187 -21.42 8.77 -18.89
N GLU A 188 -22.41 9.65 -18.73
CA GLU A 188 -22.70 10.72 -19.68
C GLU A 188 -21.55 11.74 -19.76
N LYS A 189 -20.91 12.07 -18.64
CA LYS A 189 -19.71 12.94 -18.58
C LYS A 189 -18.53 12.32 -19.32
N ILE A 190 -18.33 11.01 -19.20
CA ILE A 190 -17.27 10.30 -19.95
C ILE A 190 -17.58 10.33 -21.45
N ASP A 191 -18.82 10.07 -21.84
CA ASP A 191 -19.25 10.11 -23.25
C ASP A 191 -19.11 11.53 -23.84
N PHE A 192 -19.45 12.57 -23.05
CA PHE A 192 -19.28 13.97 -23.41
C PHE A 192 -17.80 14.30 -23.69
N LEU A 193 -16.89 13.76 -22.88
CA LEU A 193 -15.45 13.99 -23.00
C LEU A 193 -14.71 12.94 -23.84
N LYS A 194 -15.41 12.08 -24.59
CA LYS A 194 -14.82 10.89 -25.24
C LYS A 194 -13.60 11.18 -26.13
N ASN A 195 -13.58 12.33 -26.81
CA ASN A 195 -12.48 12.73 -27.70
C ASN A 195 -11.27 13.32 -26.93
N HIS A 196 -11.47 13.62 -25.65
CA HIS A 196 -10.50 14.25 -24.76
C HIS A 196 -9.98 13.27 -23.69
N LEU A 197 -10.55 12.06 -23.61
CA LEU A 197 -10.15 11.03 -22.66
C LEU A 197 -9.41 9.88 -23.38
N PRO A 198 -8.57 9.13 -22.65
CA PRO A 198 -7.99 7.90 -23.18
C PRO A 198 -9.07 6.90 -23.62
N THR A 199 -8.90 6.27 -24.78
CA THR A 199 -9.87 5.31 -25.35
C THR A 199 -10.24 4.21 -24.36
N PHE A 200 -9.26 3.71 -23.60
CA PHE A 200 -9.47 2.75 -22.52
C PHE A 200 -10.57 3.19 -21.54
N LEU A 201 -10.55 4.45 -21.10
CA LEU A 201 -11.53 4.95 -20.13
C LEU A 201 -12.94 5.03 -20.73
N VAL A 202 -13.02 5.41 -22.00
CA VAL A 202 -14.29 5.52 -22.74
C VAL A 202 -14.92 4.13 -22.93
N GLU A 203 -14.12 3.15 -23.34
CA GLU A 203 -14.55 1.76 -23.52
C GLU A 203 -14.92 1.08 -22.20
N HIS A 204 -14.25 1.47 -21.11
CA HIS A 204 -14.42 0.89 -19.78
C HIS A 204 -15.10 1.87 -18.79
N LYS A 205 -16.09 2.65 -19.23
CA LYS A 205 -16.85 3.56 -18.33
C LYS A 205 -17.52 2.88 -17.14
N ARG A 206 -17.69 1.55 -17.18
CA ARG A 206 -18.14 0.72 -16.06
C ARG A 206 -17.19 0.72 -14.86
N ILE A 207 -15.92 1.11 -15.02
CA ILE A 207 -14.96 1.25 -13.91
C ILE A 207 -15.53 2.17 -12.82
N TYR A 208 -16.11 3.31 -13.20
CA TYR A 208 -16.78 4.18 -12.24
C TYR A 208 -17.98 3.50 -11.57
N GLY A 209 -18.74 2.72 -12.34
CA GLY A 209 -19.86 1.91 -11.81
C GLY A 209 -19.39 0.97 -10.70
N ILE A 210 -18.26 0.30 -10.88
CA ILE A 210 -17.66 -0.57 -9.85
C ILE A 210 -17.24 0.25 -8.62
N LEU A 211 -16.55 1.39 -8.82
CA LEU A 211 -16.16 2.26 -7.71
C LEU A 211 -17.38 2.78 -6.92
N SER A 212 -18.48 3.10 -7.60
CA SER A 212 -19.71 3.53 -6.94
C SER A 212 -20.47 2.37 -6.29
N LEU A 213 -20.41 1.17 -6.86
CA LEU A 213 -21.02 -0.04 -6.31
C LEU A 213 -20.33 -0.42 -5.00
N GLY A 214 -18.99 -0.42 -4.98
CA GLY A 214 -18.22 -0.79 -3.79
C GLY A 214 -18.47 0.11 -2.58
N VAL A 215 -18.89 1.36 -2.78
CA VAL A 215 -19.26 2.25 -1.67
C VAL A 215 -20.68 1.99 -1.13
N ARG A 216 -21.57 1.41 -1.94
CA ARG A 216 -23.00 1.30 -1.60
C ARG A 216 -23.44 -0.12 -1.24
N GLU A 217 -22.83 -1.13 -1.87
CA GLU A 217 -23.43 -2.46 -1.98
C GLU A 217 -22.43 -3.61 -1.73
N LEU A 218 -21.12 -3.38 -1.80
CA LEU A 218 -20.12 -4.44 -1.55
C LEU A 218 -19.63 -4.42 -0.09
N GLU A 219 -19.26 -5.59 0.39
CA GLU A 219 -18.58 -5.76 1.68
C GLU A 219 -17.08 -5.43 1.58
N GLU A 220 -16.43 -5.27 2.74
CA GLU A 220 -15.00 -4.93 2.81
C GLU A 220 -14.14 -5.97 2.07
N GLU A 221 -14.38 -7.26 2.29
CA GLU A 221 -13.62 -8.35 1.67
C GLU A 221 -13.77 -8.38 0.14
N GLU A 222 -14.96 -8.06 -0.38
CA GLU A 222 -15.21 -8.00 -1.82
C GLU A 222 -14.43 -6.85 -2.45
N CYS A 223 -14.46 -5.67 -1.81
CA CYS A 223 -13.70 -4.50 -2.24
C CYS A 223 -12.19 -4.80 -2.24
N ILE A 224 -11.67 -5.47 -1.21
CA ILE A 224 -10.26 -5.88 -1.15
C ILE A 224 -9.93 -6.89 -2.25
N GLY A 225 -10.82 -7.86 -2.51
CA GLY A 225 -10.66 -8.84 -3.57
C GLY A 225 -10.42 -8.18 -4.93
N PHE A 226 -11.23 -7.19 -5.30
CA PHE A 226 -11.08 -6.44 -6.55
C PHE A 226 -9.82 -5.56 -6.62
N LEU A 227 -9.26 -5.13 -5.49
CA LEU A 227 -8.06 -4.29 -5.46
C LEU A 227 -6.75 -5.10 -5.48
N THR A 228 -6.84 -6.39 -5.18
CA THR A 228 -5.68 -7.29 -5.04
C THR A 228 -5.63 -8.38 -6.09
N SER A 229 -6.69 -8.54 -6.89
CA SER A 229 -6.77 -9.38 -8.10
C SER A 229 -6.09 -8.75 -9.30
#